data_AF-A0A951WCL1-F1
#
_entry.id   AF-A0A951WCL1-F1
#
_cell.length_a   1.000
_cell.length_b   1.000
_cell.length_c   1.000
_cell.angle_alpha   90.00
_cell.angle_beta   90.00
_cell.angle_gamma   90.00
#
_symmetry.space_group_name_H-M   'P 1'
#
loop_
_entity.id
_entity.type
_entity.pdbx_description
1 polymer ?
#
loop_
_entity_poly.entity_id
_entity_poly.type
_entity_poly.pdbx_seq_one_letter_code
_entity_poly.pdbx_strand_id
1 'polypeptide(L)'
;MKRIGFLIAFFVFAGANAQEVTDYDLNNFAKAYVQMVKLNTKAQNEMAKLIEKEGLDLDTYHAIDESRDSEFEPDVPEEDFVKYDKLQPKIKKIQSELEEDVEKVFEKNDLTKQKYRAISERVKQDYLLQAKLQKILENIR
;
A
#
# COMPACT_ATOMS: atom_id res chain seq x y z
N MET A 1 -46.67 -36.68 -19.37
CA MET A 1 -46.81 -35.40 -20.11
C MET A 1 -47.78 -34.48 -19.40
N LYS A 2 -47.31 -33.35 -18.89
CA LYS A 2 -48.00 -32.04 -18.87
C LYS A 2 -46.93 -30.99 -18.52
N ARG A 3 -46.70 -30.09 -19.47
CA ARG A 3 -45.76 -28.97 -19.39
C ARG A 3 -46.46 -27.76 -18.77
N ILE A 4 -45.63 -26.82 -18.30
CA ILE A 4 -45.84 -25.37 -18.15
C ILE A 4 -46.45 -24.89 -16.83
N GLY A 5 -45.65 -24.04 -16.18
CA GLY A 5 -46.02 -23.09 -15.14
C GLY A 5 -44.82 -22.18 -14.85
N PHE A 6 -44.40 -21.40 -15.86
CA PHE A 6 -43.51 -20.25 -15.69
C PHE A 6 -44.20 -19.25 -14.75
N LEU A 7 -43.53 -18.77 -13.70
CA LEU A 7 -43.85 -17.49 -13.05
C LEU A 7 -42.66 -16.96 -12.24
N ILE A 8 -41.88 -16.12 -12.94
CA ILE A 8 -41.29 -14.84 -12.54
C ILE A 8 -40.38 -14.79 -11.30
N ALA A 9 -39.11 -14.51 -11.62
CA ALA A 9 -38.05 -14.08 -10.73
C ALA A 9 -38.34 -12.73 -10.05
N PHE A 10 -37.89 -12.60 -8.81
CA PHE A 10 -37.44 -11.32 -8.24
C PHE A 10 -36.28 -11.60 -7.28
N PHE A 11 -35.11 -11.95 -7.85
CA PHE A 11 -33.85 -11.71 -7.14
C PHE A 11 -33.52 -10.22 -7.32
N VAL A 12 -34.02 -9.39 -6.41
CA VAL A 12 -33.38 -8.09 -6.17
C VAL A 12 -32.12 -8.41 -5.39
N PHE A 13 -31.04 -8.71 -6.10
CA PHE A 13 -29.73 -8.35 -5.58
C PHE A 13 -29.69 -6.82 -5.61
N ALA A 14 -30.07 -6.21 -4.48
CA ALA A 14 -29.61 -4.88 -4.16
C ALA A 14 -28.09 -4.98 -3.97
N GLY A 15 -27.35 -5.00 -5.08
CA GLY A 15 -25.91 -4.91 -5.08
C GLY A 15 -25.56 -3.58 -4.43
N ALA A 16 -24.96 -3.66 -3.24
CA ALA A 16 -24.33 -2.53 -2.57
C ALA A 16 -23.52 -1.75 -3.60
N ASN A 17 -23.84 -0.45 -3.76
CA ASN A 17 -23.27 0.50 -4.72
C ASN A 17 -21.84 0.18 -5.15
N ALA A 18 -21.69 -0.70 -6.15
CA ALA A 18 -20.41 -1.00 -6.76
C ALA A 18 -20.19 0.13 -7.77
N GLN A 19 -19.65 1.25 -7.30
CA GLN A 19 -19.24 2.36 -8.17
C GLN A 19 -18.39 1.75 -9.29
N GLU A 20 -18.83 1.92 -10.53
CA GLU A 20 -18.10 1.45 -11.69
C GLU A 20 -16.76 2.16 -11.75
N VAL A 21 -15.67 1.39 -11.92
CA VAL A 21 -14.33 1.94 -12.09
C VAL A 21 -14.20 2.44 -13.52
N THR A 22 -14.16 3.75 -13.69
CA THR A 22 -14.03 4.36 -15.02
C THR A 22 -12.58 4.35 -15.50
N ASP A 23 -12.36 4.59 -16.79
CA ASP A 23 -11.01 4.75 -17.32
C ASP A 23 -10.29 5.97 -16.70
N TYR A 24 -11.02 7.03 -16.32
CA TYR A 24 -10.47 8.18 -15.60
C TYR A 24 -9.98 7.76 -14.19
N ASP A 25 -10.82 7.01 -13.46
CA ASP A 25 -10.44 6.49 -12.13
C ASP A 25 -9.21 5.59 -12.20
N LEU A 26 -9.15 4.72 -13.22
CA LEU A 26 -8.04 3.79 -13.39
C LEU A 26 -6.73 4.49 -13.77
N ASN A 27 -6.80 5.55 -14.59
CA ASN A 27 -5.62 6.37 -14.92
C ASN A 27 -5.07 7.10 -13.68
N ASN A 28 -5.95 7.71 -12.89
CA ASN A 28 -5.54 8.40 -11.67
C ASN A 28 -5.00 7.43 -10.62
N PHE A 29 -5.63 6.27 -10.48
CA PHE A 29 -5.13 5.16 -9.66
C PHE A 29 -3.72 4.74 -10.10
N ALA A 30 -3.48 4.52 -11.39
CA ALA A 30 -2.18 4.10 -11.91
C ALA A 30 -1.07 5.13 -11.64
N LYS A 31 -1.36 6.42 -11.84
CA LYS A 31 -0.42 7.51 -11.54
C LYS A 31 -0.08 7.57 -10.06
N ALA A 32 -1.10 7.50 -9.19
CA ALA A 32 -0.93 7.48 -7.75
C ALA A 32 -0.12 6.25 -7.29
N TYR A 33 -0.41 5.07 -7.85
CA TYR A 33 0.32 3.82 -7.57
C TYR A 33 1.82 3.98 -7.87
N VAL A 34 2.18 4.47 -9.06
CA VAL A 34 3.59 4.68 -9.44
C VAL A 34 4.28 5.71 -8.52
N GLN A 35 3.58 6.78 -8.15
CA GLN A 35 4.12 7.78 -7.23
C GLN A 35 4.34 7.21 -5.83
N MET A 36 3.39 6.43 -5.30
CA MET A 36 3.52 5.75 -4.01
C MET A 36 4.67 4.75 -3.99
N VAL A 37 4.87 3.97 -5.07
CA VAL A 37 6.02 3.07 -5.19
C VAL A 37 7.34 3.86 -5.06
N LYS A 38 7.45 5.00 -5.76
CA LYS A 38 8.64 5.86 -5.68
C LYS A 38 8.86 6.44 -4.27
N LEU A 39 7.80 6.91 -3.61
CA LEU A 39 7.88 7.44 -2.25
C LEU A 39 8.32 6.34 -1.27
N ASN A 40 7.75 5.14 -1.38
CA ASN A 40 8.12 4.01 -0.52
C ASN A 40 9.59 3.62 -0.70
N THR A 41 10.07 3.50 -1.95
CA THR A 41 11.49 3.22 -2.22
C THR A 41 12.40 4.32 -1.68
N LYS A 42 12.01 5.59 -1.81
CA LYS A 42 12.77 6.71 -1.24
C LYS A 42 12.87 6.60 0.30
N ALA A 43 11.75 6.37 0.98
CA ALA A 43 11.71 6.22 2.43
C ALA A 43 12.56 5.03 2.91
N GLN A 44 12.48 3.88 2.23
CA GLN A 44 13.31 2.71 2.52
C GLN A 44 14.81 3.02 2.39
N ASN A 45 15.20 3.74 1.33
CA ASN A 45 16.61 4.14 1.14
C ASN A 45 17.08 5.14 2.20
N GLU A 46 16.22 6.06 2.64
CA GLU A 46 16.53 7.01 3.71
C GLU A 46 16.69 6.31 5.06
N MET A 47 15.82 5.34 5.36
CA MET A 47 15.90 4.51 6.56
C MET A 47 17.19 3.67 6.57
N ALA A 48 17.53 3.00 5.47
CA ALA A 48 18.76 2.22 5.37
C ALA A 48 20.01 3.07 5.61
N LYS A 49 20.11 4.24 4.97
CA LYS A 49 21.22 5.19 5.19
C LYS A 49 21.31 5.67 6.63
N LEU A 50 20.16 5.85 7.28
CA LEU A 50 20.10 6.31 8.66
C LEU A 50 20.62 5.23 9.62
N ILE A 51 20.22 3.98 9.41
CA ILE A 51 20.68 2.79 10.15
C ILE A 51 22.19 2.66 10.04
N GLU A 52 22.72 2.64 8.81
CA GLU A 52 24.16 2.57 8.55
C GLU A 52 24.93 3.71 9.22
N LYS A 53 24.39 4.94 9.19
CA LYS A 53 25.03 6.13 9.80
C LYS A 53 25.14 6.04 11.32
N GLU A 54 24.22 5.35 11.99
CA GLU A 54 24.28 5.12 13.44
C GLU A 54 25.22 3.95 13.80
N GLY A 55 25.86 3.33 12.80
CA GLY A 55 26.80 2.22 13.00
C GLY A 55 26.11 0.91 13.37
N LEU A 56 24.88 0.73 12.87
CA LEU A 56 24.09 -0.48 12.98
C LEU A 56 23.92 -1.03 11.55
N ASP A 57 24.02 -2.34 11.37
CA ASP A 57 23.67 -2.96 10.10
C ASP A 57 22.16 -3.25 10.02
N LEU A 58 21.66 -3.47 8.80
CA LEU A 58 20.24 -3.61 8.56
C LEU A 58 19.67 -4.91 9.15
N ASP A 59 20.44 -6.00 9.17
CA ASP A 59 19.99 -7.29 9.69
C ASP A 59 19.86 -7.24 11.22
N THR A 60 20.84 -6.63 11.90
CA THR A 60 20.78 -6.37 13.35
C THR A 60 19.63 -5.43 13.69
N TYR A 61 19.41 -4.37 12.89
CA TYR A 61 18.22 -3.51 13.08
C TYR A 61 16.93 -4.33 13.01
N HIS A 62 16.74 -5.15 11.97
CA HIS A 62 15.54 -5.97 11.82
C HIS A 62 15.38 -7.00 12.95
N ALA A 63 16.48 -7.65 13.36
CA ALA A 63 16.45 -8.60 14.46
C ALA A 63 15.96 -7.95 15.77
N ILE A 64 16.42 -6.73 16.07
CA ILE A 64 15.96 -5.97 17.24
C ILE A 64 14.51 -5.49 17.07
N ASP A 65 14.15 -5.00 15.89
CA ASP A 65 12.79 -4.51 15.57
C ASP A 65 11.75 -5.63 15.74
N GLU A 66 11.98 -6.79 15.12
CA GLU A 66 11.13 -7.99 15.22
C GLU A 66 11.03 -8.51 16.66
N SER A 67 12.10 -8.32 17.45
CA SER A 67 12.10 -8.75 18.85
C SER A 67 11.13 -7.94 19.71
N ARG A 68 10.83 -6.68 19.35
CA ARG A 68 9.98 -5.79 20.17
C ARG A 68 8.54 -6.29 20.29
N ASP A 69 8.05 -7.03 19.30
CA ASP A 69 6.71 -7.60 19.27
C ASP A 69 6.68 -9.10 19.69
N SER A 70 7.78 -9.61 20.23
CA SER A 70 7.95 -11.03 20.57
C SER A 70 8.51 -11.24 21.98
N GLU A 71 8.45 -12.48 22.47
CA GLU A 71 9.14 -12.89 23.72
C GLU A 71 10.62 -13.26 23.48
N PHE A 72 11.06 -13.25 22.22
CA PHE A 72 12.43 -13.57 21.84
C PHE A 72 13.32 -12.34 21.95
N GLU A 73 14.52 -12.51 22.49
CA GLU A 73 15.56 -11.50 22.51
C GLU A 73 16.73 -11.97 21.62
N PRO A 74 17.12 -11.19 20.60
CA PRO A 74 18.19 -11.57 19.70
C PRO A 74 19.54 -11.54 20.43
N ASP A 75 20.42 -12.48 20.07
CA ASP A 75 21.80 -12.53 20.56
C ASP A 75 22.65 -11.46 19.85
N VAL A 76 22.46 -10.20 20.25
CA VAL A 76 23.16 -9.03 19.73
C VAL A 76 23.70 -8.18 20.89
N PRO A 77 24.79 -7.42 20.69
CA PRO A 77 25.36 -6.57 21.73
C PRO A 77 24.37 -5.55 22.29
N GLU A 78 24.46 -5.26 23.60
CA GLU A 78 23.66 -4.22 24.26
C GLU A 78 23.83 -2.83 23.61
N GLU A 79 25.03 -2.55 23.08
CA GLU A 79 25.31 -1.30 22.35
C GLU A 79 24.40 -1.12 21.13
N ASP A 80 24.04 -2.22 20.46
CA ASP A 80 23.22 -2.18 19.26
C ASP A 80 21.75 -1.88 19.57
N PHE A 81 21.25 -2.31 20.74
CA PHE A 81 19.96 -1.85 21.27
C PHE A 81 19.96 -0.33 21.54
N VAL A 82 21.05 0.21 22.08
CA VAL A 82 21.18 1.66 22.31
C VAL A 82 21.19 2.45 20.99
N LYS A 83 21.85 1.93 19.94
CA LYS A 83 21.82 2.53 18.60
C LYS A 83 20.42 2.46 18.00
N TYR A 84 19.75 1.32 18.11
CA TYR A 84 18.36 1.12 17.68
C TYR A 84 17.43 2.17 18.32
N ASP A 85 17.51 2.37 19.63
CA ASP A 85 16.64 3.32 20.35
C ASP A 85 16.87 4.77 19.89
N LYS A 86 18.11 5.14 19.53
CA LYS A 86 18.43 6.46 18.95
C LYS A 86 17.87 6.66 17.54
N LEU A 87 17.65 5.58 16.80
CA LEU A 87 17.09 5.61 15.45
C LEU A 87 15.58 5.85 15.46
N GLN A 88 14.86 5.35 16.48
CA GLN A 88 13.41 5.42 16.58
C GLN A 88 12.78 6.80 16.30
N PRO A 89 13.22 7.91 16.94
CA PRO A 89 12.64 9.22 16.65
C PRO A 89 12.88 9.69 15.20
N LYS A 90 14.01 9.29 14.59
CA LYS A 90 14.36 9.67 13.22
C LYS A 90 13.58 8.82 12.20
N ILE A 91 13.39 7.53 12.46
CA ILE A 91 12.56 6.63 11.65
C ILE A 91 11.10 7.06 11.70
N LYS A 92 10.58 7.40 12.89
CA LYS A 92 9.23 7.96 13.04
C LYS A 92 9.02 9.22 12.20
N LYS A 93 10.04 10.08 12.11
CA LYS A 93 9.97 11.28 11.28
C LYS A 93 9.84 10.92 9.78
N ILE A 94 10.63 9.96 9.29
CA ILE A 94 10.53 9.47 7.90
C ILE A 94 9.13 8.90 7.63
N GLN A 95 8.56 8.15 8.57
CA GLN A 95 7.21 7.60 8.46
C GLN A 95 6.15 8.71 8.36
N SER A 96 6.23 9.74 9.23
CA SER A 96 5.29 10.87 9.17
C SER A 96 5.41 11.69 7.89
N GLU A 97 6.63 11.92 7.39
CA GLU A 97 6.85 12.60 6.11
C GLU A 97 6.29 11.78 4.94
N LEU A 98 6.45 10.45 4.97
CA LEU A 98 5.86 9.55 3.98
C LEU A 98 4.31 9.61 4.01
N GLU A 99 3.70 9.64 5.19
CA GLU A 99 2.24 9.77 5.32
C GLU A 99 1.72 11.07 4.71
N GLU A 100 2.40 12.19 4.96
CA GLU A 100 2.06 13.49 4.38
C GLU A 100 2.20 13.48 2.85
N ASP A 101 3.29 12.90 2.33
CA ASP A 101 3.52 12.82 0.88
C ASP A 101 2.52 11.89 0.18
N VAL A 102 2.08 10.81 0.85
CA VAL A 102 1.01 9.94 0.35
C VAL A 102 -0.33 10.69 0.25
N GLU A 103 -0.66 11.53 1.23
CA GLU A 103 -1.90 12.32 1.17
C GLU A 103 -1.86 13.31 0.00
N LYS A 104 -0.73 14.00 -0.21
CA LYS A 104 -0.52 14.87 -1.38
C LYS A 104 -0.65 14.11 -2.70
N VAL A 105 -0.20 12.84 -2.76
CA VAL A 105 -0.38 12.00 -3.94
C VAL A 105 -1.86 11.72 -4.20
N PHE A 106 -2.66 11.47 -3.17
CA PHE A 106 -4.11 11.28 -3.35
C PHE A 106 -4.77 12.56 -3.88
N GLU A 107 -4.53 13.70 -3.24
CA GLU A 107 -5.07 14.99 -3.66
C GLU A 107 -4.71 15.32 -5.12
N LYS A 108 -3.43 15.17 -5.48
CA LYS A 108 -2.92 15.47 -6.84
C LYS A 108 -3.56 14.62 -7.94
N ASN A 109 -4.03 13.42 -7.61
CA ASN A 109 -4.61 12.49 -8.57
C ASN A 109 -6.14 12.40 -8.42
N ASP A 110 -6.80 13.36 -7.79
CA ASP A 110 -8.27 13.36 -7.60
C ASP A 110 -8.78 12.09 -6.91
N LEU A 111 -8.01 11.60 -5.93
CA LEU A 111 -8.32 10.41 -5.15
C LEU A 111 -8.47 10.78 -3.68
N THR A 112 -9.28 9.98 -3.00
CA THR A 112 -9.22 9.85 -1.53
C THR A 112 -8.60 8.50 -1.20
N LYS A 113 -8.09 8.33 0.03
CA LYS A 113 -7.63 7.02 0.52
C LYS A 113 -8.68 5.92 0.37
N GLN A 114 -9.95 6.23 0.64
CA GLN A 114 -11.06 5.29 0.49
C GLN A 114 -11.29 4.93 -0.99
N LYS A 115 -11.27 5.91 -1.89
CA LYS A 115 -11.43 5.67 -3.34
C LYS A 115 -10.29 4.84 -3.90
N TYR A 116 -9.04 5.14 -3.52
CA TYR A 116 -7.88 4.35 -3.92
C TYR A 116 -8.00 2.88 -3.47
N ARG A 117 -8.40 2.65 -2.21
CA ARG A 117 -8.66 1.29 -1.69
C ARG A 117 -9.77 0.57 -2.46
N ALA A 118 -10.89 1.25 -2.70
CA ALA A 118 -12.02 0.67 -3.43
C ALA A 118 -11.63 0.28 -4.87
N ILE A 119 -10.89 1.13 -5.58
CA ILE A 119 -10.38 0.82 -6.91
C ILE A 119 -9.40 -0.36 -6.86
N SER A 120 -8.47 -0.37 -5.90
CA SER A 120 -7.52 -1.48 -5.72
C SER A 120 -8.23 -2.82 -5.53
N GLU A 121 -9.22 -2.89 -4.64
CA GLU A 121 -10.00 -4.12 -4.42
C GLU A 121 -10.78 -4.55 -5.66
N ARG A 122 -11.38 -3.59 -6.39
CA ARG A 122 -12.10 -3.90 -7.62
C ARG A 122 -11.17 -4.40 -8.73
N VAL A 123 -9.99 -3.79 -8.89
CA VAL A 123 -8.96 -4.24 -9.84
C VAL A 123 -8.49 -5.66 -9.49
N LYS A 124 -8.27 -5.99 -8.21
CA LYS A 124 -7.87 -7.35 -7.81
C LYS A 124 -8.89 -8.42 -8.21
N GLN A 125 -10.17 -8.08 -8.29
CA GLN A 125 -11.27 -9.01 -8.57
C GLN A 125 -11.67 -9.08 -10.05
N ASP A 126 -11.22 -8.13 -10.87
CA ASP A 126 -11.70 -7.97 -12.25
C ASP A 126 -10.53 -8.03 -13.26
N TYR A 127 -10.45 -9.14 -13.98
CA TYR A 127 -9.39 -9.41 -14.95
C TYR A 127 -9.32 -8.35 -16.08
N LEU A 128 -10.46 -7.81 -16.51
CA LEU A 128 -10.46 -6.78 -17.56
C LEU A 128 -9.87 -5.47 -17.04
N LEU A 129 -10.17 -5.11 -15.79
CA LEU A 129 -9.54 -3.95 -15.15
C LEU A 129 -8.04 -4.16 -14.92
N GLN A 130 -7.60 -5.37 -14.59
CA GLN A 130 -6.16 -5.70 -14.49
C GLN A 130 -5.45 -5.50 -15.83
N ALA A 131 -5.99 -6.04 -16.92
CA ALA A 131 -5.42 -5.88 -18.25
C ALA A 131 -5.36 -4.41 -18.68
N LYS A 132 -6.42 -3.63 -18.40
CA LYS A 132 -6.42 -2.18 -18.65
C LYS A 132 -5.37 -1.47 -17.81
N LEU A 133 -5.28 -1.76 -16.52
CA LEU A 133 -4.30 -1.15 -15.62
C LEU A 133 -2.87 -1.44 -16.10
N GLN A 134 -2.58 -2.68 -16.48
CA GLN A 134 -1.27 -3.06 -17.01
C GLN A 134 -0.90 -2.20 -18.22
N LYS A 135 -1.81 -2.06 -19.18
CA LYS A 135 -1.59 -1.23 -20.37
C LYS A 135 -1.36 0.24 -20.02
N ILE A 136 -2.07 0.79 -19.04
CA ILE A 136 -1.85 2.15 -18.55
C ILE A 136 -0.45 2.27 -17.94
N LEU A 137 -0.04 1.32 -17.08
CA LEU A 137 1.26 1.31 -16.42
C LEU A 137 2.42 1.21 -17.41
N GLU A 138 2.27 0.45 -18.49
CA GLU A 138 3.25 0.36 -19.58
C GLU A 138 3.49 1.71 -20.28
N ASN A 139 2.46 2.56 -20.36
CA ASN A 139 2.54 3.87 -21.01
C ASN A 139 3.00 5.01 -20.08
N ILE A 140 3.02 4.79 -18.77
CA ILE A 140 3.44 5.79 -17.76
C ILE A 140 4.95 5.72 -17.48
N ARG A 141 5.59 4.60 -17.81
CA ARG A 141 7.04 4.39 -17.65
C ARG A 141 7.84 5.24 -18.61
#